data_AF-A0A7J6N743-F1
#
_entry.id   AF-A0A7J6N743-F1
#
_cell.length_a   1.000
_cell.length_b   1.000
_cell.length_c   1.000
_cell.angle_alpha   90.00
_cell.angle_beta   90.00
_cell.angle_gamma   90.00
#
_symmetry.space_group_name_H-M   'P 1'
#
loop_
_entity.id
_entity.type
_entity.pdbx_description
1 polymer ?
#
loop_
_entity_poly.entity_id
_entity_poly.type
_entity_poly.pdbx_seq_one_letter_code
_entity_poly.pdbx_strand_id
1 'polypeptide(L)'
;MADLVYFNIDDGLGEGLVRGLRSGFLTADDYRRIANGENLEDLRTALEDTDYGTFLQDEPSPLQTSTILRKCHERLAEEFDYVRAQSVGEMAKFMDYVRQEAMIDNVVMLIQGTINNKNPKDLLARCDPLGYFDEMKTIPGMDFTHGYEDLYRTILVDTPLGPYFEEFLNSKHVHTHTEGQSAATQGGPSGATAVVQHGEVHNILTETDLEILRNFLKKCWMESFYRFCINGSENSNTAEVMGHILKTEADYRVLMVTLNALNSPLGTAQNLDERNALYPDFGYLYPEGTDKLMKATSDTAVRAALEPYLKYAQLYDQCKQFYEHDSNVEKATQGRYKSIEDLLYVESVRMFENAFEEQYHYGIIYAWVKLRIQEMKNIEWMANMIVLKKKEHVEEIVPIFAPRVLMGELRPETVNSRDQFGRTAIMGVARWGTTEQVEMCLEMGADPLLCDRSRFSVLHYMARRKEKPPPQQTLHGAR
;
A
#
# COMPACT_ATOMS: atom_id res chain seq x y z
N MET A 1 29.93 5.44 -2.09
CA MET A 1 30.96 4.98 -1.11
C MET A 1 31.14 5.96 0.04
N ALA A 2 30.99 7.28 -0.17
CA ALA A 2 30.97 8.26 0.93
C ALA A 2 29.75 8.07 1.86
N ASP A 3 28.58 7.78 1.30
CA ASP A 3 27.30 7.69 2.03
C ASP A 3 27.32 6.58 3.10
N LEU A 4 27.96 5.45 2.82
CA LEU A 4 28.16 4.34 3.78
C LEU A 4 28.97 4.74 5.02
N VAL A 5 29.81 5.78 4.91
CA VAL A 5 30.72 6.21 5.99
C VAL A 5 30.08 7.28 6.87
N TYR A 6 29.23 8.16 6.29
CA TYR A 6 28.65 9.29 7.00
C TYR A 6 27.22 9.04 7.50
N PHE A 7 26.47 8.09 6.92
CA PHE A 7 25.07 7.82 7.29
C PHE A 7 24.88 7.58 8.80
N ASN A 8 25.75 6.77 9.40
CA ASN A 8 25.62 6.41 10.82
C ASN A 8 25.94 7.55 11.79
N ILE A 9 26.46 8.69 11.32
CA ILE A 9 26.79 9.83 12.18
C ILE A 9 25.52 10.43 12.76
N ASP A 10 24.51 10.66 11.91
CA ASP A 10 23.26 11.32 12.30
C ASP A 10 22.07 10.33 12.30
N ASP A 11 22.05 9.34 11.39
CA ASP A 11 20.84 8.54 11.12
C ASP A 11 20.95 7.06 11.51
N GLY A 12 22.12 6.62 11.99
CA GLY A 12 22.34 5.22 12.39
C GLY A 12 21.45 4.75 13.54
N LEU A 13 21.18 5.64 14.51
CA LEU A 13 20.24 5.34 15.61
C LEU A 13 18.81 5.20 15.10
N GLY A 14 18.38 6.13 14.23
CA GLY A 14 17.05 6.12 13.64
C GLY A 14 16.80 4.84 12.82
N GLU A 15 17.75 4.45 11.97
CA GLU A 15 17.69 3.19 11.24
C GLU A 15 17.65 1.97 12.18
N GLY A 16 18.51 1.96 13.21
CA GLY A 16 18.55 0.89 14.20
C GLY A 16 17.24 0.70 14.97
N LEU A 17 16.58 1.80 15.34
CA LEU A 17 15.28 1.78 16.02
C LEU A 17 14.20 1.16 15.13
N VAL A 18 14.08 1.61 13.87
CA VAL A 18 13.07 1.09 12.93
C VAL A 18 13.32 -0.38 12.61
N ARG A 19 14.59 -0.81 12.51
CA ARG A 19 14.93 -2.23 12.37
C ARG A 19 14.59 -3.05 13.62
N GLY A 20 14.69 -2.46 14.81
CA GLY A 20 14.19 -3.07 16.04
C GLY A 20 12.67 -3.24 16.01
N LEU A 21 11.93 -2.22 15.58
CA LEU A 21 10.47 -2.29 15.43
C LEU A 21 10.00 -3.36 14.43
N ARG A 22 10.87 -3.81 13.53
CA ARG A 22 10.62 -4.96 12.64
C ARG A 22 10.36 -6.26 13.41
N SER A 23 11.00 -6.49 14.55
CA SER A 23 10.74 -7.73 15.32
C SER A 23 9.36 -7.72 16.00
N GLY A 24 8.69 -6.57 16.02
CA GLY A 24 7.36 -6.42 16.61
C GLY A 24 6.19 -6.69 15.65
N PHE A 25 6.45 -7.12 14.41
CA PHE A 25 5.41 -7.57 13.49
C PHE A 25 4.87 -8.94 13.89
N LEU A 26 3.56 -9.14 13.71
CA LEU A 26 2.84 -10.38 13.95
C LEU A 26 3.37 -11.49 13.03
N THR A 27 3.69 -12.62 13.65
CA THR A 27 4.16 -13.82 12.97
C THR A 27 2.98 -14.68 12.49
N ALA A 28 3.28 -15.69 11.66
CA ALA A 28 2.30 -16.69 11.24
C ALA A 28 1.67 -17.44 12.43
N ASP A 29 2.44 -17.69 13.49
CA ASP A 29 1.92 -18.29 14.73
C ASP A 29 0.94 -17.35 15.44
N ASP A 30 1.21 -16.04 15.47
CA ASP A 30 0.33 -15.03 16.08
C ASP A 30 -1.00 -14.94 15.33
N TYR A 31 -0.96 -14.90 13.99
CA TYR A 31 -2.16 -14.95 13.18
C TYR A 31 -2.95 -16.25 13.40
N ARG A 32 -2.29 -17.40 13.54
CA ARG A 32 -2.97 -18.67 13.88
C ARG A 32 -3.61 -18.61 15.28
N ARG A 33 -2.99 -17.95 16.26
CA ARG A 33 -3.60 -17.73 17.59
C ARG A 33 -4.86 -16.86 17.50
N ILE A 34 -4.78 -15.74 16.79
CA ILE A 34 -5.91 -14.83 16.57
C ILE A 34 -7.05 -15.54 15.83
N ALA A 35 -6.74 -16.36 14.82
CA ALA A 35 -7.74 -17.09 14.03
C ALA A 35 -8.56 -18.09 14.85
N ASN A 36 -7.96 -18.66 15.90
CA ASN A 36 -8.64 -19.60 16.78
C ASN A 36 -9.61 -18.91 17.77
N GLY A 37 -9.51 -17.59 17.97
CA GLY A 37 -10.39 -16.82 18.85
C GLY A 37 -11.87 -16.95 18.48
N GLU A 38 -12.76 -16.94 19.48
CA GLU A 38 -14.21 -16.98 19.30
C GLU A 38 -14.86 -15.61 19.43
N ASN A 39 -14.23 -14.70 20.16
CA ASN A 39 -14.71 -13.35 20.42
C ASN A 39 -13.56 -12.33 20.44
N LEU A 40 -13.89 -11.03 20.57
CA LEU A 40 -12.90 -9.95 20.55
C LEU A 40 -12.00 -9.91 21.80
N GLU A 41 -12.41 -10.49 22.93
CA GLU A 41 -11.56 -10.62 24.12
C GLU A 41 -10.48 -11.69 23.92
N ASP A 42 -10.77 -12.75 23.17
CA ASP A 42 -9.75 -13.74 22.77
C ASP A 42 -8.71 -13.09 21.83
N LEU A 43 -9.17 -12.24 20.90
CA LEU A 43 -8.29 -11.46 20.03
C LEU A 43 -7.43 -10.48 20.82
N ARG A 44 -8.01 -9.79 21.82
CA ARG A 44 -7.26 -8.95 22.76
C ARG A 44 -6.19 -9.75 23.49
N THR A 45 -6.54 -10.90 24.06
CA THR A 45 -5.59 -11.77 24.79
C THR A 45 -4.46 -12.23 23.87
N ALA A 46 -4.78 -12.59 22.63
CA ALA A 46 -3.77 -12.99 21.64
C ALA A 46 -2.82 -11.83 21.28
N LEU A 47 -3.31 -10.60 21.21
CA LEU A 47 -2.49 -9.40 20.97
C LEU A 47 -1.66 -9.00 22.20
N GLU A 48 -2.14 -9.25 23.42
CA GLU A 48 -1.40 -8.94 24.66
C GLU A 48 -0.09 -9.73 24.78
N ASP A 49 -0.03 -10.94 24.21
CA ASP A 49 1.17 -11.77 24.14
C ASP A 49 2.18 -11.32 23.05
N THR A 50 1.86 -10.27 22.29
CA THR A 50 2.70 -9.74 21.20
C THR A 50 3.26 -8.37 21.58
N ASP A 51 3.98 -7.72 20.66
CA ASP A 51 4.55 -6.39 20.89
C ASP A 51 3.48 -5.33 21.20
N TYR A 52 2.21 -5.56 20.80
CA TYR A 52 1.07 -4.73 21.14
C TYR A 52 0.83 -4.60 22.66
N GLY A 53 1.21 -5.62 23.45
CA GLY A 53 1.11 -5.59 24.91
C GLY A 53 -0.30 -5.23 25.41
N THR A 54 -0.37 -4.54 26.56
CA THR A 54 -1.63 -4.22 27.24
C THR A 54 -2.30 -2.93 26.75
N PHE A 55 -2.21 -2.63 25.45
CA PHE A 55 -2.71 -1.36 24.88
C PHE A 55 -4.26 -1.21 24.92
N LEU A 56 -4.98 -2.31 25.12
CA LEU A 56 -6.45 -2.34 25.27
C LEU A 56 -6.90 -2.42 26.74
N GLN A 57 -5.99 -2.24 27.71
CA GLN A 57 -6.29 -2.47 29.13
C GLN A 57 -7.45 -1.63 29.67
N ASP A 58 -7.48 -0.35 29.30
CA ASP A 58 -8.41 0.64 29.85
C ASP A 58 -9.73 0.76 29.05
N GLU A 59 -9.88 -0.01 27.96
CA GLU A 59 -11.07 0.07 27.11
C GLU A 59 -12.25 -0.74 27.70
N PRO A 60 -13.45 -0.15 27.81
CA PRO A 60 -14.60 -0.82 28.42
C PRO A 60 -15.20 -1.89 27.51
N SER A 61 -15.64 -3.02 28.08
CA SER A 61 -16.41 -4.02 27.36
C SER A 61 -17.85 -3.53 27.08
N PRO A 62 -18.47 -3.85 25.93
CA PRO A 62 -17.96 -4.72 24.86
C PRO A 62 -16.99 -4.01 23.92
N LEU A 63 -15.87 -4.67 23.61
CA LEU A 63 -14.91 -4.19 22.61
C LEU A 63 -15.57 -4.07 21.23
N GLN A 64 -15.19 -3.05 20.47
CA GLN A 64 -15.58 -2.85 19.08
C GLN A 64 -14.35 -2.93 18.18
N THR A 65 -14.49 -3.48 16.97
CA THR A 65 -13.39 -3.53 15.99
C THR A 65 -12.79 -2.15 15.71
N SER A 66 -13.65 -1.13 15.64
CA SER A 66 -13.23 0.28 15.45
C SER A 66 -12.35 0.80 16.59
N THR A 67 -12.58 0.34 17.82
CA THR A 67 -11.80 0.75 18.99
C THR A 67 -10.42 0.11 18.97
N ILE A 68 -10.34 -1.18 18.60
CA ILE A 68 -9.08 -1.90 18.44
C ILE A 68 -8.24 -1.21 17.35
N LEU A 69 -8.84 -0.94 16.20
CA LEU A 69 -8.15 -0.28 15.10
C LEU A 69 -7.65 1.12 15.49
N ARG A 70 -8.50 1.95 16.12
CA ARG A 70 -8.11 3.28 16.61
C ARG A 70 -6.88 3.18 17.52
N LYS A 71 -6.89 2.24 18.45
CA LYS A 71 -5.79 2.03 19.39
C LYS A 71 -4.49 1.55 18.70
N CYS A 72 -4.60 0.74 17.64
CA CYS A 72 -3.46 0.39 16.81
C CYS A 72 -2.87 1.61 16.08
N HIS A 73 -3.72 2.49 15.53
CA HIS A 73 -3.28 3.73 14.88
C HIS A 73 -2.62 4.71 15.87
N GLU A 74 -3.19 4.87 17.08
CA GLU A 74 -2.59 5.68 18.16
C GLU A 74 -1.17 5.19 18.48
N ARG A 75 -1.00 3.88 18.63
CA ARG A 75 0.31 3.29 18.90
C ARG A 75 1.32 3.53 17.77
N LEU A 76 0.92 3.34 16.50
CA LEU A 76 1.80 3.62 15.37
C LEU A 76 2.22 5.08 15.34
N ALA A 77 1.29 6.00 15.62
CA ALA A 77 1.61 7.43 15.67
C ALA A 77 2.61 7.75 16.80
N GLU A 78 2.43 7.17 17.99
CA GLU A 78 3.38 7.31 19.11
C GLU A 78 4.78 6.79 18.75
N GLU A 79 4.86 5.59 18.16
CA GLU A 79 6.13 5.00 17.69
C GLU A 79 6.77 5.87 16.59
N PHE A 80 5.97 6.39 15.67
CA PHE A 80 6.43 7.26 14.59
C PHE A 80 6.95 8.59 15.13
N ASP A 81 6.23 9.21 16.05
CA ASP A 81 6.64 10.46 16.72
C ASP A 81 7.92 10.27 17.52
N TYR A 82 8.07 9.12 18.18
CA TYR A 82 9.31 8.78 18.89
C TYR A 82 10.51 8.72 17.94
N VAL A 83 10.40 8.01 16.82
CA VAL A 83 11.49 7.95 15.82
C VAL A 83 11.71 9.33 15.19
N ARG A 84 10.64 10.07 14.89
CA ARG A 84 10.70 11.41 14.29
C ARG A 84 11.39 12.42 15.20
N ALA A 85 11.20 12.33 16.52
CA ALA A 85 11.81 13.21 17.52
C ALA A 85 13.32 13.00 17.66
N GLN A 86 13.82 11.80 17.32
CA GLN A 86 15.26 11.49 17.30
C GLN A 86 15.91 11.76 15.93
N SER A 87 15.10 11.98 14.89
CA SER A 87 15.57 12.20 13.53
C SER A 87 15.90 13.67 13.30
N VAL A 88 17.00 13.93 12.60
CA VAL A 88 17.45 15.28 12.22
C VAL A 88 17.65 15.38 10.70
N GLY A 89 17.92 16.58 10.20
CA GLY A 89 18.34 16.79 8.81
C GLY A 89 17.38 16.22 7.76
N GLU A 90 17.90 15.37 6.89
CA GLU A 90 17.15 14.76 5.78
C GLU A 90 16.17 13.68 6.24
N MET A 91 16.54 12.85 7.23
CA MET A 91 15.66 11.81 7.77
C MET A 91 14.39 12.42 8.37
N ALA A 92 14.53 13.53 9.09
CA ALA A 92 13.39 14.30 9.61
C ALA A 92 12.44 14.75 8.50
N LYS A 93 12.96 15.36 7.43
CA LYS A 93 12.16 15.79 6.27
C LYS A 93 11.53 14.60 5.55
N PHE A 94 12.26 13.50 5.40
CA PHE A 94 11.74 12.27 4.80
C PHE A 94 10.52 11.75 5.57
N MET A 95 10.61 11.69 6.89
CA MET A 95 9.47 11.31 7.74
C MET A 95 8.31 12.30 7.63
N ASP A 96 8.56 13.60 7.52
CA ASP A 96 7.51 14.59 7.29
C ASP A 96 6.77 14.32 5.96
N TYR A 97 7.47 13.89 4.91
CA TYR A 97 6.82 13.44 3.67
C TYR A 97 5.98 12.17 3.86
N VAL A 98 6.45 11.19 4.65
CA VAL A 98 5.65 9.99 4.96
C VAL A 98 4.35 10.37 5.68
N ARG A 99 4.42 11.35 6.60
CA ARG A 99 3.26 11.87 7.34
C ARG A 99 2.24 12.57 6.44
N GLN A 100 2.69 13.31 5.42
CA GLN A 100 1.81 14.07 4.52
C GLN A 100 0.73 13.21 3.87
N GLU A 101 1.00 11.93 3.59
CA GLU A 101 0.00 11.02 3.02
C GLU A 101 -1.23 10.86 3.94
N ALA A 102 -1.00 10.65 5.25
CA ALA A 102 -2.07 10.56 6.24
C ALA A 102 -2.75 11.92 6.48
N MET A 103 -2.00 13.03 6.37
CA MET A 103 -2.58 14.38 6.45
C MET A 103 -3.58 14.63 5.32
N ILE A 104 -3.28 14.19 4.09
CA ILE A 104 -4.20 14.32 2.94
C ILE A 104 -5.50 13.56 3.21
N ASP A 105 -5.41 12.31 3.70
CA ASP A 105 -6.58 11.50 3.99
C ASP A 105 -7.44 12.13 5.12
N ASN A 106 -6.82 12.69 6.16
CA ASN A 106 -7.51 13.42 7.21
C ASN A 106 -8.23 14.67 6.70
N VAL A 107 -7.57 15.51 5.88
CA VAL A 107 -8.17 16.72 5.33
C VAL A 107 -9.38 16.37 4.45
N VAL A 108 -9.25 15.39 3.56
CA VAL A 108 -10.37 14.95 2.71
C VAL A 108 -11.51 14.36 3.56
N MET A 109 -11.20 13.56 4.58
CA MET A 109 -12.21 13.01 5.50
C MET A 109 -12.97 14.12 6.24
N LEU A 110 -12.28 15.14 6.73
CA LEU A 110 -12.89 16.27 7.43
C LEU A 110 -13.78 17.11 6.52
N ILE A 111 -13.35 17.37 5.28
CA ILE A 111 -14.19 18.06 4.28
C ILE A 111 -15.46 17.25 4.00
N GLN A 112 -15.31 15.95 3.71
CA GLN A 112 -16.45 15.05 3.48
C GLN A 112 -17.41 14.99 4.68
N GLY A 113 -16.86 14.95 5.89
CA GLY A 113 -17.62 14.95 7.14
C GLY A 113 -18.43 16.23 7.36
N THR A 114 -17.82 17.37 7.02
CA THR A 114 -18.44 18.70 7.18
C THR A 114 -19.56 18.91 6.17
N ILE A 115 -19.35 18.52 4.90
CA ILE A 115 -20.38 18.54 3.85
C ILE A 115 -21.57 17.67 4.24
N ASN A 116 -21.30 16.52 4.88
CA ASN A 116 -22.34 15.60 5.38
C ASN A 116 -22.95 16.03 6.73
N ASN A 117 -22.64 17.23 7.24
CA ASN A 117 -23.15 17.77 8.51
C ASN A 117 -22.93 16.84 9.72
N LYS A 118 -21.81 16.11 9.75
CA LYS A 118 -21.45 15.27 10.90
C LYS A 118 -20.92 16.14 12.04
N ASN A 119 -21.08 15.65 13.28
CA ASN A 119 -20.63 16.37 14.47
C ASN A 119 -19.10 16.59 14.44
N PRO A 120 -18.60 17.83 14.58
CA PRO A 120 -17.17 18.15 14.61
C PRO A 120 -16.35 17.30 15.59
N LYS A 121 -16.90 17.01 16.77
CA LYS A 121 -16.18 16.22 17.80
C LYS A 121 -15.99 14.77 17.36
N ASP A 122 -17.01 14.19 16.73
CA ASP A 122 -16.99 12.81 16.26
C ASP A 122 -16.09 12.67 15.02
N LEU A 123 -15.98 13.72 14.20
CA LEU A 123 -15.08 13.77 13.06
C LEU A 123 -13.61 13.79 13.51
N LEU A 124 -13.26 14.69 14.43
CA LEU A 124 -11.90 14.79 14.96
C LEU A 124 -11.45 13.51 15.68
N ALA A 125 -12.38 12.82 16.35
CA ALA A 125 -12.10 11.54 17.00
C ALA A 125 -11.83 10.38 16.02
N ARG A 126 -12.15 10.53 14.73
CA ARG A 126 -11.93 9.53 13.67
C ARG A 126 -10.72 9.82 12.80
N CYS A 127 -10.08 10.97 12.95
CA CYS A 127 -8.87 11.29 12.22
C CYS A 127 -7.74 10.33 12.59
N ASP A 128 -6.91 9.99 11.60
CA ASP A 128 -5.69 9.22 11.84
C ASP A 128 -4.71 10.08 12.67
N PRO A 129 -4.29 9.62 13.86
CA PRO A 129 -3.33 10.33 14.69
C PRO A 129 -2.00 10.63 13.98
N LEU A 130 -1.57 9.78 13.04
CA LEU A 130 -0.33 10.00 12.28
C LEU A 130 -0.39 11.29 11.46
N GLY A 131 -1.54 11.56 10.85
CA GLY A 131 -1.77 12.72 9.98
C GLY A 131 -2.34 13.94 10.70
N TYR A 132 -2.35 13.96 12.04
CA TYR A 132 -2.98 15.02 12.82
C TYR A 132 -2.12 16.29 12.91
N PHE A 133 -2.75 17.46 12.79
CA PHE A 133 -2.15 18.78 12.96
C PHE A 133 -3.20 19.76 13.50
N ASP A 134 -2.78 20.76 14.27
CA ASP A 134 -3.70 21.58 15.07
C ASP A 134 -4.67 22.41 14.24
N GLU A 135 -4.24 22.86 13.07
CA GLU A 135 -5.01 23.70 12.15
C GLU A 135 -6.22 22.96 11.58
N MET A 136 -6.25 21.61 11.58
CA MET A 136 -7.39 20.85 11.06
C MET A 136 -8.67 20.99 11.91
N LYS A 137 -8.54 21.43 13.18
CA LYS A 137 -9.66 21.62 14.11
C LYS A 137 -10.66 22.67 13.63
N THR A 138 -10.22 23.58 12.77
CA THR A 138 -11.07 24.65 12.23
C THR A 138 -11.87 24.19 11.02
N ILE A 139 -11.48 23.07 10.36
CA ILE A 139 -12.14 22.53 9.15
C ILE A 139 -13.64 22.26 9.36
N PRO A 140 -14.08 21.59 10.45
CA PRO A 140 -15.50 21.32 10.67
C PRO A 140 -16.37 22.55 10.91
N GLY A 141 -15.77 23.72 11.18
CA GLY A 141 -16.48 24.98 11.41
C GLY A 141 -16.63 25.84 10.16
N MET A 142 -16.07 25.41 9.02
CA MET A 142 -16.07 26.20 7.79
C MET A 142 -17.28 25.88 6.90
N ASP A 143 -17.70 26.89 6.14
CA ASP A 143 -18.73 26.77 5.13
C ASP A 143 -18.10 26.47 3.77
N PHE A 144 -18.43 25.30 3.21
CA PHE A 144 -17.94 24.84 1.90
C PHE A 144 -18.87 25.19 0.73
N THR A 145 -19.93 25.99 0.97
CA THR A 145 -20.91 26.39 -0.06
C THR A 145 -20.27 27.16 -1.23
N HIS A 146 -19.11 27.79 -1.00
CA HIS A 146 -18.36 28.57 -1.98
C HIS A 146 -17.11 27.85 -2.54
N GLY A 147 -16.94 26.55 -2.28
CA GLY A 147 -15.84 25.73 -2.80
C GLY A 147 -14.66 25.57 -1.85
N TYR A 148 -13.48 25.26 -2.40
CA TYR A 148 -12.27 24.92 -1.64
C TYR A 148 -11.34 26.11 -1.35
N GLU A 149 -11.64 27.28 -1.92
CA GLU A 149 -10.74 28.44 -1.88
C GLU A 149 -10.60 29.02 -0.47
N ASP A 150 -11.69 29.09 0.29
CA ASP A 150 -11.67 29.58 1.68
C ASP A 150 -10.90 28.64 2.60
N LEU A 151 -11.02 27.32 2.39
CA LEU A 151 -10.22 26.31 3.09
C LEU A 151 -8.73 26.47 2.78
N TYR A 152 -8.40 26.64 1.51
CA TYR A 152 -7.01 26.84 1.08
C TYR A 152 -6.41 28.09 1.74
N ARG A 153 -7.08 29.25 1.61
CA ARG A 153 -6.60 30.54 2.11
C ARG A 153 -6.52 30.61 3.64
N THR A 154 -7.39 29.89 4.36
CA THR A 154 -7.51 30.00 5.82
C THR A 154 -6.67 28.98 6.57
N ILE A 155 -6.56 27.76 6.06
CA ILE A 155 -5.95 26.64 6.79
C ILE A 155 -4.76 26.10 6.03
N LEU A 156 -4.91 25.80 4.75
CA LEU A 156 -3.95 24.93 4.06
C LEU A 156 -2.73 25.68 3.52
N VAL A 157 -2.80 27.00 3.33
CA VAL A 157 -1.68 27.81 2.80
C VAL A 157 -0.40 27.69 3.63
N ASP A 158 -0.54 27.60 4.95
CA ASP A 158 0.59 27.49 5.88
C ASP A 158 0.97 26.02 6.19
N THR A 159 0.25 25.07 5.60
CA THR A 159 0.51 23.63 5.78
C THR A 159 1.40 23.10 4.65
N PRO A 160 2.13 21.99 4.86
CA PRO A 160 2.88 21.33 3.79
C PRO A 160 2.00 20.83 2.64
N LEU A 161 0.67 20.81 2.80
CA LEU A 161 -0.27 20.43 1.74
C LEU A 161 -0.65 21.61 0.83
N GLY A 162 -0.36 22.85 1.23
CA GLY A 162 -0.70 24.07 0.48
C GLY A 162 -0.29 24.01 -0.99
N PRO A 163 0.99 23.69 -1.32
CA PRO A 163 1.44 23.61 -2.71
C PRO A 163 0.63 22.63 -3.58
N TYR A 164 0.18 21.51 -3.00
CA TYR A 164 -0.60 20.49 -3.72
C TYR A 164 -2.03 20.97 -4.00
N PHE A 165 -2.63 21.69 -3.04
CA PHE A 165 -3.95 22.29 -3.22
C PHE A 165 -3.93 23.45 -4.22
N GLU A 166 -2.88 24.26 -4.23
CA GLU A 166 -2.71 25.34 -5.21
C GLU A 166 -2.67 24.77 -6.64
N GLU A 167 -1.91 23.69 -6.85
CA GLU A 167 -1.84 23.00 -8.15
C GLU A 167 -3.20 22.44 -8.57
N PHE A 168 -3.98 21.90 -7.63
CA PHE A 168 -5.35 21.42 -7.88
C PHE A 168 -6.30 22.54 -8.32
N LEU A 169 -6.29 23.66 -7.58
CA LEU A 169 -7.13 24.82 -7.91
C LEU A 169 -6.78 25.36 -9.30
N ASN A 170 -5.49 25.51 -9.60
CA ASN A 170 -5.02 25.95 -10.91
C ASN A 170 -5.45 25.00 -12.04
N SER A 171 -5.39 23.69 -11.83
CA SER A 171 -5.85 22.69 -12.81
C SER A 171 -7.35 22.86 -13.12
N LYS A 172 -8.20 23.03 -12.10
CA LYS A 172 -9.65 23.20 -12.30
C LYS A 172 -10.02 24.52 -12.99
N HIS A 173 -9.28 25.61 -12.72
CA HIS A 173 -9.50 26.89 -13.41
C HIS A 173 -9.19 26.85 -14.92
N VAL A 174 -8.24 26.01 -15.36
CA VAL A 174 -7.91 25.86 -16.79
C VAL A 174 -9.03 25.17 -17.57
N HIS A 175 -9.72 24.19 -16.96
CA HIS A 175 -10.79 23.46 -17.63
C HIS A 175 -12.08 24.29 -17.81
N THR A 176 -12.43 25.16 -16.85
CA THR A 176 -13.62 26.02 -16.96
C THR A 176 -13.49 27.10 -18.04
N HIS A 177 -12.28 27.55 -18.36
CA HIS A 177 -12.05 28.52 -19.44
C HIS A 177 -12.17 27.92 -20.85
N THR A 178 -12.03 26.59 -21.00
CA THR A 178 -12.04 25.93 -22.31
C THR A 178 -13.45 25.68 -22.84
N GLU A 179 -14.44 25.49 -21.95
CA GLU A 179 -15.86 25.34 -22.34
C GLU A 179 -16.56 26.67 -22.67
N GLY A 180 -15.98 27.80 -22.28
CA GLY A 180 -16.56 29.14 -22.48
C GLY A 180 -16.02 29.94 -23.67
N GLN A 181 -14.97 29.49 -24.35
CA GLN A 181 -14.29 30.27 -25.41
C GLN A 181 -14.39 29.62 -26.79
N SER A 182 -15.63 29.43 -27.26
CA SER A 182 -15.92 29.29 -28.70
C SER A 182 -16.74 30.49 -29.22
N ALA A 183 -16.33 31.72 -28.88
CA ALA A 183 -16.73 32.94 -29.62
C ALA A 183 -16.01 34.18 -29.07
N ALA A 184 -14.83 34.54 -29.61
CA ALA A 184 -14.49 35.94 -29.89
C ALA A 184 -13.15 36.07 -30.61
N THR A 185 -13.16 36.93 -31.61
CA THR A 185 -12.18 37.17 -32.66
C THR A 185 -11.11 38.18 -32.22
N GLN A 186 -9.86 37.97 -32.69
CA GLN A 186 -8.77 38.94 -32.99
C GLN A 186 -8.58 40.21 -32.11
N GLY A 187 -7.35 40.39 -31.59
CA GLY A 187 -6.67 41.70 -31.62
C GLY A 187 -5.84 42.13 -30.40
N GLY A 188 -4.51 41.99 -30.49
CA GLY A 188 -3.49 42.95 -30.01
C GLY A 188 -3.17 43.07 -28.50
N PRO A 189 -1.92 43.44 -28.11
CA PRO A 189 -1.39 43.20 -26.76
C PRO A 189 -1.22 44.48 -25.93
N SER A 190 -1.50 44.43 -24.63
CA SER A 190 -0.84 45.27 -23.63
C SER A 190 -1.22 44.87 -22.21
N GLY A 191 -0.21 44.71 -21.35
CA GLY A 191 -0.35 44.31 -19.96
C GLY A 191 -1.21 45.25 -19.13
N ALA A 192 -2.15 44.64 -18.42
CA ALA A 192 -2.71 45.13 -17.18
C ALA A 192 -3.07 43.88 -16.37
N THR A 193 -2.67 43.87 -15.11
CA THR A 193 -3.00 42.90 -14.08
C THR A 193 -4.51 42.65 -14.09
N ALA A 194 -4.94 41.55 -14.71
CA ALA A 194 -6.33 41.13 -14.70
C ALA A 194 -6.61 40.53 -13.32
N VAL A 195 -7.15 41.36 -12.43
CA VAL A 195 -7.99 40.88 -11.34
C VAL A 195 -9.21 40.26 -12.03
N VAL A 196 -9.17 38.94 -12.20
CA VAL A 196 -10.26 38.18 -12.82
C VAL A 196 -11.41 38.15 -11.80
N GLN A 197 -12.54 38.73 -12.17
CA GLN A 197 -13.79 38.62 -11.44
C GLN A 197 -14.20 37.14 -11.35
N HIS A 198 -14.37 36.66 -10.12
CA HIS A 198 -14.83 35.31 -9.79
C HIS A 198 -16.22 35.10 -10.40
N GLY A 199 -16.30 34.35 -11.50
CA GLY A 199 -17.54 33.89 -12.10
C GLY A 199 -18.14 32.77 -11.26
N GLU A 200 -19.31 33.04 -10.71
CA GLU A 200 -20.14 32.13 -9.92
C GLU A 200 -20.50 30.87 -10.72
N VAL A 201 -19.92 29.73 -10.34
CA VAL A 201 -20.53 28.41 -10.55
C VAL A 201 -20.49 27.70 -9.21
N HIS A 202 -21.64 27.72 -8.51
CA HIS A 202 -21.88 26.89 -7.34
C HIS A 202 -21.85 25.42 -7.75
N ASN A 203 -20.66 24.80 -7.77
CA ASN A 203 -20.56 23.36 -7.86
C ASN A 203 -20.84 22.80 -6.47
N ILE A 204 -22.02 22.20 -6.31
CA ILE A 204 -22.33 21.32 -5.19
C ILE A 204 -21.24 20.25 -5.18
N LEU A 205 -20.41 20.25 -4.14
CA LEU A 205 -19.31 19.30 -4.00
C LEU A 205 -19.89 17.89 -3.87
N THR A 206 -19.68 17.07 -4.89
CA THR A 206 -20.14 15.68 -4.89
C THR A 206 -19.11 14.77 -4.20
N GLU A 207 -19.54 13.58 -3.77
CA GLU A 207 -18.64 12.56 -3.21
C GLU A 207 -17.53 12.18 -4.23
N THR A 208 -17.86 12.16 -5.52
CA THR A 208 -16.90 11.93 -6.61
C THR A 208 -15.86 13.05 -6.73
N ASP A 209 -16.22 14.32 -6.49
CA ASP A 209 -15.26 15.43 -6.52
C ASP A 209 -14.22 15.30 -5.41
N LEU A 210 -14.62 14.75 -4.26
CA LEU A 210 -13.71 14.53 -3.12
C LEU A 210 -12.77 13.35 -3.35
N GLU A 211 -13.20 12.32 -4.08
CA GLU A 211 -12.30 11.25 -4.54
C GLU A 211 -11.32 11.74 -5.59
N ILE A 212 -11.75 12.59 -6.53
CA ILE A 212 -10.87 13.26 -7.50
C ILE A 212 -9.85 14.13 -6.76
N LEU A 213 -10.30 14.93 -5.78
CA LEU A 213 -9.42 15.75 -4.94
C LEU A 213 -8.40 14.87 -4.20
N ARG A 214 -8.85 13.81 -3.49
CA ARG A 214 -7.95 12.87 -2.80
C ARG A 214 -6.90 12.32 -3.76
N ASN A 215 -7.33 11.90 -4.94
CA ASN A 215 -6.43 11.33 -5.92
C ASN A 215 -5.44 12.38 -6.44
N PHE A 216 -5.90 13.56 -6.79
CA PHE A 216 -5.02 14.62 -7.27
C PHE A 216 -3.97 15.03 -6.22
N LEU A 217 -4.38 15.24 -4.97
CA LEU A 217 -3.45 15.61 -3.89
C LEU A 217 -2.40 14.54 -3.65
N LYS A 218 -2.81 13.26 -3.63
CA LYS A 218 -1.86 12.16 -3.51
C LYS A 218 -0.93 12.10 -4.73
N LYS A 219 -1.36 12.50 -5.94
CA LYS A 219 -0.49 12.53 -7.13
C LYS A 219 0.63 13.56 -6.91
N CYS A 220 0.26 14.80 -6.59
CA CYS A 220 1.21 15.88 -6.33
C CYS A 220 2.17 15.53 -5.19
N TRP A 221 1.67 14.92 -4.11
CA TRP A 221 2.50 14.41 -3.03
C TRP A 221 3.51 13.37 -3.50
N MET A 222 3.08 12.36 -4.27
CA MET A 222 3.98 11.33 -4.80
C MET A 222 5.09 11.93 -5.69
N GLU A 223 4.75 12.88 -6.55
CA GLU A 223 5.72 13.55 -7.42
C GLU A 223 6.71 14.40 -6.64
N SER A 224 6.22 15.17 -5.67
CA SER A 224 7.05 15.97 -4.76
C SER A 224 7.97 15.07 -3.95
N PHE A 225 7.46 13.96 -3.41
CA PHE A 225 8.23 13.01 -2.63
C PHE A 225 9.27 12.27 -3.47
N TYR A 226 8.93 11.89 -4.71
CA TYR A 226 9.88 11.31 -5.66
C TYR A 226 11.00 12.29 -6.01
N ARG A 227 10.68 13.55 -6.30
CA ARG A 227 11.67 14.60 -6.55
C ARG A 227 12.57 14.82 -5.34
N PHE A 228 12.02 14.79 -4.13
CA PHE A 228 12.80 14.85 -2.90
C PHE A 228 13.75 13.66 -2.76
N CYS A 229 13.28 12.43 -3.00
CA CYS A 229 14.12 11.23 -2.88
C CYS A 229 15.25 11.21 -3.92
N ILE A 230 14.99 11.60 -5.17
CA ILE A 230 15.98 11.54 -6.24
C ILE A 230 16.95 12.73 -6.23
N ASN A 231 16.45 13.94 -6.01
CA ASN A 231 17.24 15.16 -6.14
C ASN A 231 17.70 15.73 -4.79
N GLY A 232 16.98 15.40 -3.71
CA GLY A 232 17.11 16.04 -2.41
C GLY A 232 17.69 15.15 -1.31
N SER A 233 17.96 13.86 -1.59
CA SER A 233 18.73 13.03 -0.66
C SER A 233 20.18 12.98 -1.11
N GLU A 234 21.11 13.38 -0.24
CA GLU A 234 22.54 13.16 -0.47
C GLU A 234 22.89 11.67 -0.52
N ASN A 235 21.98 10.82 -0.02
CA ASN A 235 22.13 9.38 0.05
C ASN A 235 21.66 8.66 -1.24
N SER A 236 22.63 8.19 -2.03
CA SER A 236 22.39 7.45 -3.26
C SER A 236 21.59 6.16 -3.07
N ASN A 237 21.70 5.47 -1.93
CA ASN A 237 20.98 4.23 -1.68
C ASN A 237 19.50 4.48 -1.42
N THR A 238 19.17 5.58 -0.71
CA THR A 238 17.78 6.01 -0.52
C THR A 238 17.13 6.30 -1.87
N ALA A 239 17.81 7.00 -2.77
CA ALA A 239 17.30 7.28 -4.10
C ALA A 239 17.04 6.00 -4.93
N GLU A 240 17.88 4.98 -4.81
CA GLU A 240 17.70 3.70 -5.49
C GLU A 240 16.49 2.92 -4.94
N VAL A 241 16.49 2.64 -3.63
CA VAL A 241 15.42 1.85 -2.98
C VAL A 241 14.09 2.57 -3.04
N MET A 242 14.05 3.82 -2.57
CA MET A 242 12.80 4.59 -2.52
C MET A 242 12.36 5.00 -3.93
N GLY A 243 13.29 5.24 -4.85
CA GLY A 243 12.98 5.49 -6.25
C GLY A 243 12.30 4.29 -6.92
N HIS A 244 12.77 3.08 -6.67
CA HIS A 244 12.08 1.86 -7.12
C HIS A 244 10.68 1.75 -6.48
N ILE A 245 10.58 1.93 -5.16
CA ILE A 245 9.30 1.87 -4.43
C ILE A 245 8.27 2.84 -5.00
N LEU A 246 8.61 4.12 -5.12
CA LEU A 246 7.70 5.15 -5.58
C LEU A 246 7.31 4.96 -7.04
N LYS A 247 8.23 4.50 -7.91
CA LYS A 247 7.89 4.20 -9.32
C LYS A 247 6.88 3.07 -9.44
N THR A 248 7.08 1.99 -8.68
CA THR A 248 6.13 0.87 -8.67
C THR A 248 4.78 1.29 -8.09
N GLU A 249 4.74 2.04 -6.98
CA GLU A 249 3.50 2.58 -6.42
C GLU A 249 2.79 3.54 -7.40
N ALA A 250 3.53 4.37 -8.14
CA ALA A 250 2.98 5.24 -9.17
C ALA A 250 2.33 4.44 -10.30
N ASP A 251 2.99 3.38 -10.79
CA ASP A 251 2.44 2.49 -11.81
C ASP A 251 1.19 1.77 -11.30
N TYR A 252 1.19 1.26 -10.06
CA TYR A 252 0.03 0.64 -9.44
C TYR A 252 -1.13 1.59 -9.32
N ARG A 253 -0.85 2.83 -8.98
CA ARG A 253 -1.87 3.88 -8.96
C ARG A 253 -2.46 4.13 -10.34
N VAL A 254 -1.64 4.25 -11.38
CA VAL A 254 -2.13 4.42 -12.76
C VAL A 254 -3.04 3.25 -13.13
N LEU A 255 -2.65 2.02 -12.80
CA LEU A 255 -3.48 0.83 -13.02
C LEU A 255 -4.80 0.89 -12.24
N MET A 256 -4.75 1.20 -10.94
CA MET A 256 -5.92 1.30 -10.08
C MET A 256 -6.91 2.36 -10.57
N VAL A 257 -6.43 3.57 -10.87
CA VAL A 257 -7.28 4.64 -11.41
C VAL A 257 -7.83 4.25 -12.78
N THR A 258 -7.02 3.65 -13.67
CA THR A 258 -7.51 3.20 -14.99
C THR A 258 -8.63 2.19 -14.84
N LEU A 259 -8.45 1.14 -14.04
CA LEU A 259 -9.39 0.02 -13.90
C LEU A 259 -10.66 0.44 -13.16
N ASN A 260 -10.54 1.26 -12.12
CA ASN A 260 -11.70 1.79 -11.40
C ASN A 260 -12.47 2.79 -12.27
N ALA A 261 -11.77 3.56 -13.11
CA ALA A 261 -12.39 4.44 -14.09
C ALA A 261 -13.15 3.67 -15.17
N LEU A 262 -12.69 2.50 -15.63
CA LEU A 262 -13.43 1.69 -16.63
C LEU A 262 -14.85 1.32 -16.17
N ASN A 263 -15.04 1.15 -14.85
CA ASN A 263 -16.34 0.84 -14.25
C ASN A 263 -17.15 2.10 -13.85
N SER A 264 -16.64 3.29 -14.12
CA SER A 264 -17.18 4.59 -13.72
C SER A 264 -17.44 5.49 -14.95
N PRO A 265 -18.29 6.53 -14.86
CA PRO A 265 -18.42 7.55 -15.91
C PRO A 265 -17.09 8.20 -16.33
N LEU A 266 -16.04 8.13 -15.49
CA LEU A 266 -14.68 8.58 -15.81
C LEU A 266 -13.96 7.74 -16.88
N GLY A 267 -14.46 6.53 -17.20
CA GLY A 267 -13.95 5.68 -18.27
C GLY A 267 -14.48 6.04 -19.66
N THR A 268 -15.43 6.97 -19.75
CA THR A 268 -15.99 7.42 -21.02
C THR A 268 -15.03 8.35 -21.74
N ALA A 269 -15.07 8.35 -23.08
CA ALA A 269 -14.17 9.15 -23.92
C ALA A 269 -14.21 10.67 -23.63
N GLN A 270 -15.29 11.16 -23.00
CA GLN A 270 -15.48 12.57 -22.66
C GLN A 270 -14.73 12.99 -21.40
N ASN A 271 -14.49 12.07 -20.46
CA ASN A 271 -13.88 12.36 -19.17
C ASN A 271 -12.43 11.86 -19.07
N LEU A 272 -11.82 11.51 -20.20
CA LEU A 272 -10.44 11.04 -20.24
C LEU A 272 -9.47 12.10 -19.75
N ASP A 273 -9.71 13.38 -20.02
CA ASP A 273 -8.82 14.47 -19.58
C ASP A 273 -8.82 14.60 -18.05
N GLU A 274 -9.98 14.49 -17.41
CA GLU A 274 -10.08 14.48 -15.94
C GLU A 274 -9.41 13.26 -15.32
N ARG A 275 -9.55 12.09 -15.95
CA ARG A 275 -8.87 10.86 -15.53
C ARG A 275 -7.36 10.99 -15.66
N ASN A 276 -6.88 11.48 -16.81
CA ASN A 276 -5.47 11.59 -17.13
C ASN A 276 -4.76 12.60 -16.22
N ALA A 277 -5.48 13.63 -15.74
CA ALA A 277 -4.97 14.58 -14.76
C ALA A 277 -4.56 13.90 -13.43
N LEU A 278 -5.14 12.73 -13.10
CA LEU A 278 -4.85 11.98 -11.88
C LEU A 278 -3.59 11.09 -11.97
N TYR A 279 -3.01 10.95 -13.16
CA TYR A 279 -1.85 10.06 -13.35
C TYR A 279 -0.56 10.76 -12.93
N PRO A 280 0.30 10.12 -12.10
CA PRO A 280 1.63 10.65 -11.81
C PRO A 280 2.51 10.74 -13.06
N ASP A 281 3.33 11.79 -13.12
CA ASP A 281 4.26 12.05 -14.23
C ASP A 281 5.59 11.27 -14.11
N PHE A 282 5.58 10.12 -13.43
CA PHE A 282 6.74 9.24 -13.25
C PHE A 282 6.31 7.79 -12.98
N GLY A 283 7.22 6.84 -13.18
CA GLY A 283 6.95 5.40 -13.07
C GLY A 283 7.80 4.60 -14.05
N TYR A 284 7.64 3.28 -14.07
CA TYR A 284 8.20 2.45 -15.16
C TYR A 284 7.30 2.45 -16.38
N LEU A 285 6.00 2.72 -16.22
CA LEU A 285 5.06 2.86 -17.32
C LEU A 285 5.15 4.24 -17.99
N TYR A 286 5.66 5.25 -17.29
CA TYR A 286 5.81 6.59 -17.85
C TYR A 286 7.08 6.70 -18.74
N PRO A 287 7.02 7.32 -19.93
CA PRO A 287 5.86 7.97 -20.54
C PRO A 287 5.04 7.06 -21.47
N GLU A 288 5.66 6.07 -22.12
CA GLU A 288 5.05 5.34 -23.25
C GLU A 288 3.88 4.42 -22.85
N GLY A 289 4.01 3.71 -21.72
CA GLY A 289 2.94 2.87 -21.18
C GLY A 289 1.77 3.71 -20.70
N THR A 290 2.05 4.80 -20.00
CA THR A 290 1.04 5.76 -19.52
C THR A 290 0.27 6.39 -20.68
N ASP A 291 0.91 6.80 -21.78
CA ASP A 291 0.21 7.34 -22.96
C ASP A 291 -0.77 6.35 -23.60
N LYS A 292 -0.42 5.07 -23.61
CA LYS A 292 -1.33 4.01 -24.07
C LYS A 292 -2.50 3.81 -23.08
N LEU A 293 -2.22 3.84 -21.78
CA LEU A 293 -3.26 3.72 -20.74
C LEU A 293 -4.21 4.92 -20.70
N MET A 294 -3.70 6.13 -20.97
CA MET A 294 -4.52 7.35 -21.08
C MET A 294 -5.57 7.26 -22.20
N LYS A 295 -5.35 6.43 -23.21
CA LYS A 295 -6.28 6.18 -24.33
C LYS A 295 -7.12 4.92 -24.14
N ALA A 296 -6.83 4.11 -23.11
CA ALA A 296 -7.50 2.84 -22.88
C ALA A 296 -8.91 3.06 -22.30
N THR A 297 -9.93 2.56 -23.01
CA THR A 297 -11.35 2.59 -22.63
C THR A 297 -11.95 1.19 -22.44
N SER A 298 -11.13 0.15 -22.58
CA SER A 298 -11.53 -1.26 -22.40
C SER A 298 -10.41 -2.08 -21.78
N ASP A 299 -10.77 -3.19 -21.13
CA ASP A 299 -9.83 -4.18 -20.60
C ASP A 299 -8.81 -4.68 -21.63
N THR A 300 -9.28 -4.93 -22.86
CA THR A 300 -8.42 -5.33 -23.98
C THR A 300 -7.37 -4.28 -24.33
N ALA A 301 -7.72 -2.99 -24.23
CA ALA A 301 -6.80 -1.89 -24.49
C ALA A 301 -5.76 -1.75 -23.36
N VAL A 302 -6.16 -1.88 -22.08
CA VAL A 302 -5.18 -1.85 -20.99
C VAL A 302 -4.26 -3.08 -21.04
N ARG A 303 -4.77 -4.27 -21.38
CA ARG A 303 -3.94 -5.45 -21.62
C ARG A 303 -2.86 -5.22 -22.68
N ALA A 304 -3.25 -4.65 -23.82
CA ALA A 304 -2.33 -4.33 -24.91
C ALA A 304 -1.30 -3.25 -24.51
N ALA A 305 -1.68 -2.30 -23.66
CA ALA A 305 -0.77 -1.30 -23.13
C ALA A 305 0.31 -1.90 -22.21
N LEU A 306 -0.04 -2.98 -21.48
CA LEU A 306 0.86 -3.65 -20.54
C LEU A 306 1.74 -4.74 -21.16
N GLU A 307 1.45 -5.20 -22.38
CA GLU A 307 2.19 -6.28 -23.07
C GLU A 307 3.72 -6.08 -23.11
N PRO A 308 4.28 -4.86 -23.33
CA PRO A 308 5.73 -4.64 -23.29
C PRO A 308 6.35 -4.81 -21.90
N TYR A 309 5.55 -4.74 -20.83
CA TYR A 309 6.00 -4.75 -19.45
C TYR A 309 5.63 -6.07 -18.78
N LEU A 310 6.49 -7.08 -18.97
CA LEU A 310 6.22 -8.47 -18.58
C LEU A 310 5.74 -8.63 -17.12
N LYS A 311 6.32 -7.88 -16.17
CA LYS A 311 5.91 -7.91 -14.75
C LYS A 311 4.44 -7.51 -14.59
N TYR A 312 4.02 -6.39 -15.18
CA TYR A 312 2.65 -5.89 -15.07
C TYR A 312 1.67 -6.70 -15.93
N ALA A 313 2.09 -7.20 -17.09
CA ALA A 313 1.31 -8.12 -17.90
C ALA A 313 1.01 -9.42 -17.14
N GLN A 314 1.99 -10.03 -16.50
CA GLN A 314 1.77 -11.26 -15.72
C GLN A 314 0.79 -11.04 -14.57
N LEU A 315 0.91 -9.92 -13.85
CA LEU A 315 -0.04 -9.55 -12.80
C LEU A 315 -1.47 -9.39 -13.35
N TYR A 316 -1.61 -8.74 -14.51
CA TYR A 316 -2.91 -8.57 -15.15
C TYR A 316 -3.51 -9.90 -15.65
N ASP A 317 -2.70 -10.81 -16.21
CA ASP A 317 -3.18 -12.13 -16.64
C ASP A 317 -3.62 -13.01 -15.48
N GLN A 318 -2.85 -13.00 -14.38
CA GLN A 318 -3.22 -13.73 -13.17
C GLN A 318 -4.60 -13.31 -12.70
N CYS A 319 -4.91 -12.01 -12.76
CA CYS A 319 -6.24 -11.49 -12.45
C CYS A 319 -7.30 -11.98 -13.46
N LYS A 320 -7.04 -11.89 -14.76
CA LYS A 320 -8.01 -12.24 -15.81
C LYS A 320 -8.42 -13.71 -15.78
N GLN A 321 -7.50 -14.61 -15.42
CA GLN A 321 -7.78 -16.04 -15.26
C GLN A 321 -8.85 -16.31 -14.19
N PHE A 322 -9.01 -15.45 -13.19
CA PHE A 322 -10.09 -15.56 -12.20
C PHE A 322 -11.45 -15.14 -12.76
N TYR A 323 -11.52 -14.08 -13.57
CA TYR A 323 -12.77 -13.60 -14.16
C TYR A 323 -13.32 -14.52 -15.26
N GLU A 324 -12.47 -15.24 -16.00
CA GLU A 324 -12.91 -16.19 -17.03
C GLU A 324 -13.44 -17.52 -16.45
N HIS A 325 -13.04 -17.89 -15.23
CA HIS A 325 -13.39 -19.17 -14.60
C HIS A 325 -14.79 -19.20 -13.95
N ASP A 326 -15.54 -18.09 -13.99
CA ASP A 326 -16.90 -17.99 -13.43
C ASP A 326 -17.99 -18.62 -14.33
N SER A 327 -17.59 -19.42 -15.33
CA SER A 327 -18.54 -20.01 -16.29
C SER A 327 -18.79 -21.51 -16.18
N ASN A 328 -17.99 -22.36 -15.49
CA ASN A 328 -18.40 -23.79 -15.37
C ASN A 328 -17.68 -24.80 -14.45
N VAL A 329 -16.92 -24.44 -13.40
CA VAL A 329 -16.24 -25.50 -12.59
C VAL A 329 -16.33 -25.29 -11.08
N GLU A 330 -16.57 -26.39 -10.39
CA GLU A 330 -16.85 -26.56 -8.97
C GLU A 330 -15.87 -25.86 -8.02
N LYS A 331 -16.44 -25.32 -6.94
CA LYS A 331 -15.84 -24.51 -5.86
C LYS A 331 -14.88 -25.30 -4.95
N ALA A 332 -13.81 -25.90 -5.46
CA ALA A 332 -12.92 -26.75 -4.64
C ALA A 332 -11.53 -26.15 -4.33
N THR A 333 -11.11 -25.06 -4.99
CA THR A 333 -9.86 -24.37 -4.62
C THR A 333 -10.00 -22.88 -4.90
N GLN A 334 -10.64 -22.15 -3.99
CA GLN A 334 -10.68 -20.69 -4.04
C GLN A 334 -9.24 -20.19 -3.89
N GLY A 335 -8.68 -19.59 -4.94
CA GLY A 335 -7.43 -18.85 -4.84
C GLY A 335 -7.55 -17.78 -3.76
N ARG A 336 -6.50 -17.64 -2.95
CA ARG A 336 -6.43 -16.77 -1.77
C ARG A 336 -6.65 -15.27 -2.07
N TYR A 337 -6.54 -14.86 -3.33
CA TYR A 337 -6.63 -13.46 -3.78
C TYR A 337 -7.66 -13.35 -4.91
N LYS A 338 -8.62 -12.42 -4.78
CA LYS A 338 -9.86 -12.39 -5.59
C LYS A 338 -9.90 -11.25 -6.60
N SER A 339 -9.05 -10.24 -6.45
CA SER A 339 -9.02 -9.06 -7.30
C SER A 339 -7.61 -8.65 -7.72
N ILE A 340 -7.50 -7.84 -8.78
CA ILE A 340 -6.23 -7.19 -9.15
C ILE A 340 -5.71 -6.29 -8.03
N GLU A 341 -6.61 -5.67 -7.26
CA GLU A 341 -6.26 -4.88 -6.09
C GLU A 341 -5.50 -5.72 -5.07
N ASP A 342 -6.02 -6.92 -4.74
CA ASP A 342 -5.36 -7.86 -3.83
C ASP A 342 -3.97 -8.26 -4.33
N LEU A 343 -3.84 -8.54 -5.64
CA LEU A 343 -2.54 -8.91 -6.23
C LEU A 343 -1.54 -7.75 -6.19
N LEU A 344 -1.99 -6.51 -6.45
CA LEU A 344 -1.12 -5.35 -6.32
C LEU A 344 -0.72 -5.13 -4.86
N TYR A 345 -1.63 -5.30 -3.90
CA TYR A 345 -1.31 -5.20 -2.48
C TYR A 345 -0.26 -6.23 -2.04
N VAL A 346 -0.39 -7.49 -2.48
CA VAL A 346 0.60 -8.54 -2.18
C VAL A 346 1.98 -8.17 -2.73
N GLU A 347 2.05 -7.66 -3.96
CA GLU A 347 3.33 -7.27 -4.55
C GLU A 347 3.91 -5.98 -3.93
N SER A 348 3.07 -5.02 -3.50
CA SER A 348 3.49 -3.85 -2.71
C SER A 348 4.08 -4.27 -1.36
N VAL A 349 3.38 -5.13 -0.61
CA VAL A 349 3.88 -5.70 0.66
C VAL A 349 5.21 -6.40 0.42
N ARG A 350 5.30 -7.18 -0.66
CA ARG A 350 6.52 -7.88 -1.02
C ARG A 350 7.70 -6.93 -1.23
N MET A 351 7.45 -5.83 -1.92
CA MET A 351 8.43 -4.79 -2.18
C MET A 351 8.87 -4.08 -0.90
N PHE A 352 7.94 -3.76 0.01
CA PHE A 352 8.27 -3.15 1.30
C PHE A 352 9.10 -4.09 2.18
N GLU A 353 8.83 -5.39 2.17
CA GLU A 353 9.65 -6.38 2.90
C GLU A 353 11.08 -6.45 2.36
N ASN A 354 11.26 -6.39 1.03
CA ASN A 354 12.59 -6.41 0.42
C ASN A 354 13.41 -5.17 0.82
N ALA A 355 12.76 -4.03 1.09
CA ALA A 355 13.45 -2.84 1.56
C ALA A 355 14.19 -3.06 2.90
N PHE A 356 13.83 -4.08 3.69
CA PHE A 356 14.57 -4.41 4.93
C PHE A 356 15.84 -5.22 4.69
N GLU A 357 16.07 -5.76 3.49
CA GLU A 357 17.26 -6.54 3.13
C GLU A 357 18.47 -5.64 2.84
N GLU A 358 18.23 -4.43 2.36
CA GLU A 358 19.26 -3.41 2.12
C GLU A 358 19.56 -2.63 3.41
N GLN A 359 20.68 -1.88 3.46
CA GLN A 359 21.14 -1.08 4.62
C GLN A 359 21.52 0.34 4.22
N TYR A 360 21.49 1.28 5.18
CA TYR A 360 21.91 2.67 5.00
C TYR A 360 21.00 3.46 4.04
N HIS A 361 19.69 3.35 4.22
CA HIS A 361 18.71 4.09 3.43
C HIS A 361 17.44 4.41 4.23
N TYR A 362 16.77 5.51 3.90
CA TYR A 362 15.56 5.94 4.59
C TYR A 362 14.30 5.17 4.15
N GLY A 363 14.38 4.44 3.04
CA GLY A 363 13.27 3.63 2.52
C GLY A 363 12.70 2.62 3.53
N ILE A 364 13.48 2.20 4.53
CA ILE A 364 12.99 1.31 5.61
C ILE A 364 11.88 1.95 6.43
N ILE A 365 11.89 3.28 6.59
CA ILE A 365 10.91 3.99 7.41
C ILE A 365 9.57 3.98 6.70
N TYR A 366 9.58 4.25 5.39
CA TYR A 366 8.39 4.17 4.56
C TYR A 366 7.84 2.74 4.51
N ALA A 367 8.70 1.76 4.27
CA ALA A 367 8.32 0.35 4.27
C ALA A 367 7.73 -0.08 5.62
N TRP A 368 8.35 0.32 6.74
CA TRP A 368 7.86 0.04 8.09
C TRP A 368 6.44 0.59 8.32
N VAL A 369 6.20 1.86 8.02
CA VAL A 369 4.86 2.48 8.17
C VAL A 369 3.83 1.76 7.29
N LYS A 370 4.17 1.47 6.03
CA LYS A 370 3.27 0.78 5.10
C LYS A 370 2.95 -0.64 5.55
N LEU A 371 3.94 -1.40 6.03
CA LEU A 371 3.73 -2.74 6.56
C LEU A 371 2.91 -2.72 7.85
N ARG A 372 3.12 -1.74 8.75
CA ARG A 372 2.29 -1.59 9.97
C ARG A 372 0.84 -1.28 9.61
N ILE A 373 0.60 -0.42 8.63
CA ILE A 373 -0.76 -0.17 8.12
C ILE A 373 -1.38 -1.47 7.55
N GLN A 374 -0.60 -2.29 6.83
CA GLN A 374 -1.10 -3.58 6.34
C GLN A 374 -1.42 -4.56 7.48
N GLU A 375 -0.60 -4.59 8.53
CA GLU A 375 -0.85 -5.42 9.71
C GLU A 375 -2.17 -5.02 10.39
N MET A 376 -2.43 -3.72 10.51
CA MET A 376 -3.70 -3.21 11.04
C MET A 376 -4.89 -3.64 10.20
N LYS A 377 -4.77 -3.62 8.86
CA LYS A 377 -5.81 -4.13 7.96
C LYS A 377 -6.05 -5.63 8.17
N ASN A 378 -4.99 -6.41 8.39
CA ASN A 378 -5.12 -7.83 8.71
C ASN A 378 -5.86 -8.03 10.05
N ILE A 379 -5.49 -7.26 11.10
CA ILE A 379 -6.16 -7.32 12.40
C ILE A 379 -7.64 -6.94 12.27
N GLU A 380 -7.96 -5.86 11.54
CA GLU A 380 -9.33 -5.42 11.28
C GLU A 380 -10.14 -6.50 10.55
N TRP A 381 -9.57 -7.11 9.51
CA TRP A 381 -10.22 -8.19 8.77
C TRP A 381 -10.55 -9.36 9.69
N MET A 382 -9.56 -9.83 10.47
CA MET A 382 -9.74 -10.95 11.39
C MET A 382 -10.77 -10.63 12.48
N ALA A 383 -10.71 -9.44 13.07
CA ALA A 383 -11.68 -8.98 14.06
C ALA A 383 -13.11 -8.95 13.49
N ASN A 384 -13.28 -8.43 12.26
CA ASN A 384 -14.57 -8.42 11.58
C ASN A 384 -15.07 -9.85 11.28
N MET A 385 -14.20 -10.75 10.83
CA MET A 385 -14.57 -12.14 10.55
C MET A 385 -14.94 -12.92 11.82
N ILE A 386 -14.28 -12.66 12.95
CA ILE A 386 -14.62 -13.21 14.27
C ILE A 386 -16.01 -12.72 14.70
N VAL A 387 -16.27 -11.40 14.61
CA VAL A 387 -17.58 -10.81 14.96
C VAL A 387 -18.70 -11.36 14.09
N LEU A 388 -18.45 -11.53 12.78
CA LEU A 388 -19.40 -12.11 11.82
C LEU A 388 -19.53 -13.64 11.92
N LYS A 389 -18.72 -14.30 12.77
CA LYS A 389 -18.65 -15.76 12.93
C LYS A 389 -18.33 -16.52 11.63
N LYS A 390 -17.56 -15.91 10.73
CA LYS A 390 -17.12 -16.51 9.45
C LYS A 390 -15.67 -16.96 9.53
N LYS A 391 -15.40 -18.00 10.33
CA LYS A 391 -14.03 -18.51 10.57
C LYS A 391 -13.32 -19.00 9.31
N GLU A 392 -14.07 -19.41 8.29
CA GLU A 392 -13.56 -19.90 7.00
C GLU A 392 -12.70 -18.87 6.25
N HIS A 393 -12.98 -17.57 6.42
CA HIS A 393 -12.29 -16.50 5.71
C HIS A 393 -11.28 -15.73 6.58
N VAL A 394 -11.08 -16.15 7.84
CA VAL A 394 -10.19 -15.43 8.78
C VAL A 394 -8.73 -15.46 8.31
N GLU A 395 -8.33 -16.52 7.60
CA GLU A 395 -6.95 -16.70 7.08
C GLU A 395 -6.73 -16.05 5.70
N GLU A 396 -7.77 -15.46 5.09
CA GLU A 396 -7.70 -14.69 3.83
C GLU A 396 -7.07 -13.29 4.07
N ILE A 397 -5.93 -13.27 4.76
CA ILE A 397 -5.11 -12.08 4.98
C ILE A 397 -3.86 -12.11 4.08
N VAL A 398 -3.21 -10.95 3.95
CA VAL A 398 -1.89 -10.82 3.31
C VAL A 398 -0.83 -10.89 4.42
N PRO A 399 -0.21 -12.06 4.68
CA PRO A 399 0.78 -12.19 5.75
C PRO A 399 2.03 -11.37 5.45
N ILE A 400 2.58 -10.73 6.48
CA ILE A 400 3.80 -9.93 6.39
C ILE A 400 5.00 -10.80 6.81
N PHE A 401 6.12 -10.66 6.11
CA PHE A 401 7.35 -11.45 6.25
C PHE A 401 7.12 -12.97 6.18
N ALA A 402 6.17 -13.41 5.36
CA ALA A 402 5.89 -14.83 5.18
C ALA A 402 7.17 -15.58 4.71
N PRO A 403 7.49 -16.77 5.25
CA PRO A 403 8.70 -17.51 4.88
C PRO A 403 8.73 -17.81 3.39
N ARG A 404 9.60 -17.13 2.64
CA ARG A 404 9.62 -17.24 1.18
C ARG A 404 10.54 -18.36 0.72
N VAL A 405 9.98 -19.32 -0.01
CA VAL A 405 10.76 -19.95 -1.09
C VAL A 405 10.88 -18.89 -2.18
N LEU A 406 12.08 -18.70 -2.74
CA LEU A 406 12.33 -17.78 -3.85
C LEU A 406 11.31 -18.04 -4.99
N MET A 407 10.19 -17.31 -4.97
CA MET A 407 9.06 -17.41 -5.91
C MET A 407 9.41 -16.95 -7.34
N GLY A 408 10.69 -16.79 -7.66
CA GLY A 408 11.17 -16.48 -9.00
C GLY A 408 11.27 -17.69 -9.93
N GLU A 409 11.31 -18.92 -9.40
CA GLU A 409 11.68 -20.09 -10.23
C GLU A 409 10.84 -21.35 -10.06
N LEU A 410 9.88 -21.37 -9.13
CA LEU A 410 9.08 -22.57 -8.84
C LEU A 410 7.66 -22.46 -9.40
N ARG A 411 7.54 -22.78 -10.69
CA ARG A 411 6.26 -23.17 -11.31
C ARG A 411 5.91 -24.60 -10.88
N PRO A 412 4.63 -24.99 -10.81
CA PRO A 412 4.21 -26.38 -10.59
C PRO A 412 4.88 -27.35 -11.59
N GLU A 413 5.10 -26.90 -12.82
CA GLU A 413 5.80 -27.63 -13.88
C GLU A 413 7.29 -27.87 -13.58
N THR A 414 7.90 -26.96 -12.80
CA THR A 414 9.33 -26.93 -12.51
C THR A 414 9.66 -27.34 -11.08
N VAL A 415 8.66 -27.66 -10.25
CA VAL A 415 8.83 -27.98 -8.82
C VAL A 415 9.75 -29.17 -8.57
N ASN A 416 9.79 -30.08 -9.54
CA ASN A 416 10.64 -31.28 -9.56
C ASN A 416 11.90 -31.14 -10.42
N SER A 417 12.21 -29.93 -10.90
CA SER A 417 13.43 -29.67 -11.67
C SER A 417 14.65 -29.98 -10.83
N ARG A 418 15.65 -30.61 -11.45
CA ARG A 418 16.86 -31.06 -10.80
C ARG A 418 18.02 -30.12 -11.14
N ASP A 419 18.73 -29.65 -10.12
CA ASP A 419 19.97 -28.90 -10.31
C ASP A 419 21.10 -29.77 -10.88
N GLN A 420 22.27 -29.17 -11.11
CA GLN A 420 23.47 -29.89 -11.60
C GLN A 420 23.92 -31.06 -10.70
N PHE A 421 23.48 -31.11 -9.45
CA PHE A 421 23.74 -32.17 -8.48
C PHE A 421 22.57 -33.17 -8.36
N GLY A 422 21.50 -32.99 -9.14
CA GLY A 422 20.30 -33.82 -9.11
C GLY A 422 19.30 -33.45 -8.02
N ARG A 423 19.52 -32.35 -7.30
CA ARG A 423 18.69 -31.91 -6.18
C ARG A 423 17.45 -31.18 -6.67
N THR A 424 16.31 -31.47 -6.07
CA THR A 424 15.05 -30.74 -6.29
C THR A 424 14.92 -29.58 -5.32
N ALA A 425 14.03 -28.63 -5.62
CA ALA A 425 13.77 -27.48 -4.76
C ALA A 425 13.43 -27.90 -3.31
N ILE A 426 12.58 -28.93 -3.16
CA ILE A 426 12.21 -29.48 -1.85
C ILE A 426 13.42 -30.03 -1.07
N MET A 427 14.47 -30.55 -1.73
CA MET A 427 15.70 -30.98 -1.03
C MET A 427 16.53 -29.79 -0.53
N GLY A 428 16.56 -28.69 -1.27
CA GLY A 428 17.23 -27.46 -0.87
C GLY A 428 16.54 -26.85 0.36
N VAL A 429 15.21 -26.75 0.29
CA VAL A 429 14.36 -26.28 1.38
C VAL A 429 14.43 -27.22 2.60
N ALA A 430 14.43 -28.54 2.39
CA ALA A 430 14.59 -29.50 3.48
C ALA A 430 15.94 -29.40 4.20
N ARG A 431 16.96 -28.84 3.55
CA ARG A 431 18.29 -28.65 4.14
C ARG A 431 18.46 -27.29 4.83
N TRP A 432 17.89 -26.23 4.27
CA TRP A 432 18.18 -24.85 4.68
C TRP A 432 16.94 -23.99 5.00
N GLY A 433 15.74 -24.43 4.65
CA GLY A 433 14.48 -23.68 4.76
C GLY A 433 13.68 -23.95 6.03
N THR A 434 12.48 -23.40 6.19
CA THR A 434 11.59 -23.68 7.34
C THR A 434 10.69 -24.90 7.07
N THR A 435 10.04 -25.43 8.11
CA THR A 435 9.07 -26.53 7.97
C THR A 435 7.90 -26.15 7.05
N GLU A 436 7.43 -24.91 7.16
CA GLU A 436 6.35 -24.35 6.34
C GLU A 436 6.76 -24.27 4.86
N GLN A 437 8.03 -23.98 4.57
CA GLN A 437 8.52 -23.99 3.18
C GLN A 437 8.56 -25.41 2.58
N VAL A 438 8.77 -26.45 3.41
CA VAL A 438 8.68 -27.85 2.97
C VAL A 438 7.23 -28.22 2.66
N GLU A 439 6.28 -27.83 3.51
CA GLU A 439 4.84 -28.05 3.32
C GLU A 439 4.33 -27.35 2.06
N MET A 440 4.69 -26.09 1.86
CA MET A 440 4.34 -25.34 0.65
C MET A 440 4.91 -25.99 -0.63
N CYS A 441 6.13 -26.54 -0.58
CA CYS A 441 6.68 -27.28 -1.72
C CYS A 441 5.86 -28.55 -2.04
N LEU A 442 5.38 -29.26 -1.01
CA LEU A 442 4.54 -30.44 -1.17
C LEU A 442 3.17 -30.08 -1.76
N GLU A 443 2.55 -28.99 -1.30
CA GLU A 443 1.29 -28.46 -1.86
C GLU A 443 1.42 -28.07 -3.33
N MET A 444 2.60 -27.59 -3.75
CA MET A 444 2.92 -27.29 -5.15
C MET A 444 3.22 -28.54 -6.01
N GLY A 445 3.11 -29.76 -5.46
CA GLY A 445 3.34 -31.01 -6.19
C GLY A 445 4.81 -31.48 -6.24
N ALA A 446 5.67 -31.00 -5.33
CA ALA A 446 7.02 -31.53 -5.20
C ALA A 446 6.99 -33.01 -4.80
N ASP A 447 7.69 -33.86 -5.54
CA ASP A 447 7.83 -35.29 -5.23
C ASP A 447 8.94 -35.50 -4.18
N PRO A 448 8.59 -35.89 -2.93
CA PRO A 448 9.56 -36.09 -1.86
C PRO A 448 10.41 -37.36 -2.05
N LEU A 449 10.05 -38.24 -2.99
CA LEU A 449 10.73 -39.51 -3.25
C LEU A 449 11.88 -39.36 -4.26
N LEU A 450 11.94 -38.24 -4.99
CA LEU A 450 13.08 -37.97 -5.86
C LEU A 450 14.36 -37.98 -5.03
N CYS A 451 15.42 -38.49 -5.65
CA CYS A 451 16.74 -38.58 -5.05
C CYS A 451 17.76 -37.82 -5.89
N ASP A 452 18.73 -37.19 -5.22
CA ASP A 452 19.85 -36.55 -5.88
C ASP A 452 20.80 -37.57 -6.54
N ARG A 453 21.86 -37.08 -7.21
CA ARG A 453 22.85 -37.98 -7.85
C ARG A 453 23.57 -38.90 -6.86
N SER A 454 23.58 -38.55 -5.57
CA SER A 454 24.16 -39.34 -4.48
C SER A 454 23.14 -40.27 -3.80
N ARG A 455 21.92 -40.40 -4.37
CA ARG A 455 20.80 -41.17 -3.84
C ARG A 455 20.24 -40.67 -2.50
N PHE A 456 20.47 -39.41 -2.15
CA PHE A 456 19.82 -38.79 -1.00
C PHE A 456 18.44 -38.25 -1.38
N SER A 457 17.42 -38.70 -0.65
CA SER A 457 16.06 -38.16 -0.71
C SER A 457 15.87 -36.98 0.25
N VAL A 458 14.74 -36.29 0.15
CA VAL A 458 14.34 -35.20 1.06
C VAL A 458 14.44 -35.62 2.54
N LEU A 459 14.05 -36.85 2.87
CA LEU A 459 14.17 -37.43 4.22
C LEU A 459 15.61 -37.45 4.74
N HIS A 460 16.59 -37.72 3.87
CA HIS A 460 18.00 -37.72 4.27
C HIS A 460 18.52 -36.32 4.55
N TYR A 461 18.01 -35.31 3.83
CA TYR A 461 18.33 -33.91 4.06
C TYR A 461 17.69 -33.41 5.36
N MET A 462 16.45 -33.80 5.66
CA MET A 462 15.78 -33.48 6.92
C MET A 462 16.43 -34.17 8.12
N ALA A 463 16.85 -35.43 7.99
CA ALA A 463 17.52 -36.17 9.07
C ALA A 463 18.90 -35.58 9.46
N ARG A 464 19.50 -34.76 8.59
CA ARG A 464 20.75 -34.04 8.88
C ARG A 464 20.51 -32.69 9.58
N ARG A 465 19.26 -32.23 9.71
CA ARG A 465 18.91 -31.09 10.57
C ARG A 465 18.84 -31.56 12.02
N LYS A 466 19.35 -30.72 12.93
CA LYS A 466 19.34 -30.96 14.38
C LYS A 466 18.02 -30.58 15.07
N GLU A 467 17.01 -30.15 14.32
CA GLU A 467 15.71 -29.71 14.84
C GLU A 467 14.60 -30.71 14.46
N LYS A 468 13.53 -30.74 15.28
CA LYS A 468 12.43 -31.71 15.18
C LYS A 468 11.85 -31.77 13.75
N PRO A 469 11.76 -32.97 13.13
CA PRO A 469 11.14 -33.10 11.81
C PRO A 469 9.63 -32.81 11.86
N PRO A 470 9.02 -32.34 10.76
CA PRO A 470 7.57 -32.24 10.63
C PRO A 470 6.89 -33.59 10.89
N PRO A 471 5.60 -33.59 11.30
CA PRO A 471 4.86 -34.81 11.59
C PRO A 471 4.88 -35.74 10.37
N GLN A 472 5.30 -37.00 10.56
CA GLN A 472 5.41 -38.02 9.50
C GLN A 472 4.12 -38.22 8.67
N GLN A 473 2.97 -37.74 9.17
CA GLN A 473 1.69 -37.74 8.46
C GLN A 473 1.71 -36.87 7.18
N THR A 474 2.43 -35.75 7.13
CA THR A 474 2.48 -34.89 5.92
C THR A 474 3.19 -35.55 4.74
N LEU A 475 4.14 -36.46 4.99
CA LEU A 475 4.87 -37.19 3.95
C LEU A 475 4.16 -38.46 3.46
N HIS A 476 3.15 -38.95 4.17
CA HIS A 476 2.34 -40.10 3.77
C HIS A 476 1.00 -39.72 3.13
N GLY A 477 0.55 -38.46 3.28
CA GLY A 477 -0.67 -37.96 2.65
C GLY A 477 -0.56 -37.68 1.13
N ALA A 478 0.66 -37.62 0.58
CA ALA A 478 0.91 -37.40 -0.85
C ALA A 478 0.94 -38.71 -1.66
N ARG A 479 -0.06 -39.58 -1.47
CA ARG A 479 -0.21 -40.86 -2.17
C ARG A 479 -1.40 -40.88 -3.12
#